data_AF-A0A5J4R4K4-F1
#
_entry.id   AF-A0A5J4R4K4-F1
#
_cell.length_a   1.000
_cell.length_b   1.000
_cell.length_c   1.000
_cell.angle_alpha   90.00
_cell.angle_beta   90.00
_cell.angle_gamma   90.00
#
_symmetry.space_group_name_H-M   'P 1'
#
loop_
_entity.id
_entity.type
_entity.pdbx_description
1 polymer ?
#
loop_
_entity_poly.entity_id
_entity_poly.type
_entity_poly.pdbx_seq_one_letter_code
_entity_poly.pdbx_strand_id
1 'polypeptide(L)' 'AMDKMEKEVDAWQKHRNNKDAKINWQFTTKDARIKLKKLYPSSQN' A
#
# COMPACT_ATOMS: atom_id res chain seq x y z
N ALA A 1 -19.39 14.65 -14.51
CA ALA A 1 -18.33 13.74 -15.01
C ALA A 1 -17.52 13.08 -13.89
N MET A 2 -17.49 13.63 -12.68
CA MET A 2 -16.87 12.99 -11.50
C MET A 2 -17.70 11.80 -10.99
N ASP A 3 -19.04 11.91 -11.00
CA ASP A 3 -19.94 10.90 -10.41
C ASP A 3 -19.83 9.51 -11.06
N LYS A 4 -19.46 9.43 -12.34
CA LYS A 4 -19.27 8.14 -13.02
C LYS A 4 -17.96 7.49 -12.60
N MET A 5 -16.88 8.28 -12.54
CA MET A 5 -15.58 7.83 -12.08
C MET A 5 -15.65 7.34 -10.63
N GLU A 6 -16.31 8.10 -9.75
CA GLU A 6 -16.48 7.72 -8.35
C GLU A 6 -17.22 6.39 -8.20
N LYS A 7 -18.30 6.19 -8.97
CA LYS A 7 -19.06 4.92 -8.96
C LYS A 7 -18.23 3.73 -9.44
N GLU A 8 -17.39 3.92 -10.47
CA GLU A 8 -16.51 2.86 -10.98
C GLU A 8 -15.42 2.51 -9.97
N VAL A 9 -14.82 3.51 -9.32
CA VAL A 9 -13.84 3.33 -8.24
C VAL A 9 -14.46 2.60 -7.06
N ASP A 10 -15.65 3.01 -6.61
CA ASP A 10 -16.39 2.37 -5.53
C ASP A 10 -16.70 0.89 -5.83
N ALA A 11 -17.16 0.61 -7.05
CA ALA A 11 -17.45 -0.76 -7.47
C ALA A 11 -16.18 -1.63 -7.48
N TRP A 12 -15.07 -1.09 -7.98
CA TRP A 12 -13.78 -1.78 -7.99
C TRP A 12 -13.26 -2.01 -6.56
N GLN A 13 -13.35 -1.01 -5.68
CA GLN A 13 -12.93 -1.11 -4.28
C GLN A 13 -13.73 -2.19 -3.54
N LYS A 14 -15.06 -2.20 -3.67
CA LYS A 14 -15.92 -3.22 -3.06
C LYS A 14 -15.56 -4.63 -3.53
N HIS A 15 -15.40 -4.81 -4.85
CA HIS A 15 -15.00 -6.09 -5.42
C HIS A 15 -13.62 -6.56 -4.91
N ARG A 16 -12.66 -5.64 -4.75
CA ARG A 16 -11.31 -5.96 -4.24
C ARG A 16 -11.32 -6.29 -2.76
N ASN A 17 -12.04 -5.51 -1.94
CA ASN A 17 -12.09 -5.70 -0.49
C ASN A 17 -12.80 -7.01 -0.12
N ASN A 18 -13.83 -7.42 -0.88
CA ASN A 18 -14.53 -8.69 -0.68
C ASN A 18 -13.67 -9.94 -0.96
N LYS A 19 -12.45 -9.79 -1.48
CA LYS A 19 -11.53 -10.90 -1.75
C LYS A 19 -10.67 -11.28 -0.54
N ASP A 20 -10.81 -10.58 0.60
CA ASP A 20 -10.06 -10.80 1.85
C ASP A 20 -8.58 -11.12 1.64
N ALA A 21 -7.97 -10.44 0.67
CA ALA A 21 -6.62 -10.73 0.23
C ALA A 21 -5.65 -10.40 1.36
N LYS A 22 -5.09 -11.43 2.00
CA LYS A 22 -4.12 -11.26 3.07
C LYS A 22 -2.76 -10.92 2.47
N ILE A 23 -2.20 -9.78 2.85
CA ILE A 23 -0.83 -9.43 2.53
C ILE A 23 0.07 -10.26 3.46
N ASN A 24 0.87 -11.15 2.87
CA ASN A 24 1.89 -11.89 3.61
C ASN A 24 3.14 -11.02 3.79
N TRP A 25 3.16 -10.23 4.85
CA TRP A 25 4.28 -9.35 5.15
C TRP A 25 5.54 -10.16 5.48
N GLN A 26 6.58 -10.01 4.66
CA GLN A 26 7.87 -10.68 4.87
C GLN A 26 8.77 -9.99 5.91
N PHE A 27 8.35 -8.85 6.45
CA PHE A 27 9.13 -8.07 7.38
C PHE A 27 8.21 -7.33 8.34
N THR A 28 8.64 -7.17 9.59
CA THR A 28 7.93 -6.35 10.56
C THR A 28 8.12 -4.87 10.23
N THR A 29 7.25 -3.99 10.76
CA THR A 29 7.44 -2.53 10.65
C THR A 29 8.81 -2.09 11.15
N LYS A 30 9.35 -2.77 12.18
CA LYS A 30 10.69 -2.52 12.71
C LYS A 30 11.77 -2.90 11.70
N ASP A 31 11.64 -4.06 11.05
CA ASP A 31 12.59 -4.54 10.03
C ASP A 31 12.54 -3.70 8.74
N ALA A 32 11.35 -3.21 8.37
CA ALA A 32 11.18 -2.30 7.24
C ALA A 32 12.05 -1.06 7.37
N ARG A 33 12.11 -0.47 8.57
CA ARG A 33 12.87 0.75 8.85
C ARG A 33 14.39 0.55 8.69
N ILE A 34 14.89 -0.64 9.03
CA ILE A 34 16.31 -1.01 8.85
C ILE A 34 16.63 -1.16 7.36
N LYS A 35 15.77 -1.88 6.60
CA LYS A 35 15.94 -2.04 5.15
C LYS A 35 15.82 -0.71 4.40
N LEU A 36 14.88 0.14 4.77
CA LEU A 36 14.66 1.44 4.14
C LEU A 36 15.85 2.39 4.39
N LYS A 37 16.40 2.44 5.61
CA LYS A 37 17.61 3.21 5.93
C LYS A 37 18.84 2.72 5.16
N LYS A 38 18.93 1.42 4.85
CA LYS A 38 20.02 0.85 4.05
C LYS A 38 19.91 1.23 2.57
N LEU A 39 18.68 1.28 2.04
CA LEU A 39 18.40 1.61 0.64
C LEU A 39 18.49 3.10 0.35
N TYR A 40 18.12 3.93 1.33
CA TYR A 40 18.26 5.37 1.30
C TYR A 40 19.00 5.81 2.55
N PRO A 41 20.34 5.70 2.58
CA PRO A 41 21.09 6.42 3.59
C PRO A 41 20.72 7.89 3.42
N SER A 42 20.13 8.50 4.43
CA SER A 42 19.92 9.94 4.45
C SER A 42 21.27 10.56 4.12
N SER A 43 21.36 11.22 2.95
CA SER A 43 22.49 12.06 2.63
C SER A 43 22.67 12.99 3.83
N GLN A 44 23.74 12.80 4.60
CA GLN A 44 24.13 13.82 5.56
C GLN A 44 24.45 15.06 4.71
N ASN A 45 23.53 16.01 4.72
CA ASN A 45 23.75 17.43 4.44
C ASN A 45 22.61 18.19 5.10
#